data_AF-A0A0K8T1R5-F1
#
_entry.id   AF-A0A0K8T1R5-F1
#
_cell.length_a   1.000
_cell.length_b   1.000
_cell.length_c   1.000
_cell.angle_alpha   90.00
_cell.angle_beta   90.00
_cell.angle_gamma   90.00
#
_symmetry.space_group_name_H-M   'P 1'
#
loop_
_entity.id
_entity.type
_entity.pdbx_description
1 polymer ?
#
loop_
_entity_poly.entity_id
_entity_poly.type
_entity_poly.pdbx_seq_one_letter_code
_entity_poly.pdbx_strand_id
1 'polypeptide(L)'
;KNQTIIDSKWVFRQKMNNDVAIKRARLVARGFMEDTSDLSGSDLYAPVARMSTLRLLLAIAVEENLLFYQYDVKAAFLCGYLDRPVFMKPPKGLVVPTGHVCKLVKSLYGLKSAPKTWNTTLNEQLLTMGLLR
;
A
#
# COMPACT_ATOMS: atom_id res chain seq x y z
N LYS A 1 15.20 -20.36 -8.25
CA LYS A 1 13.77 -20.52 -7.89
C LYS A 1 12.96 -19.77 -8.94
N ASN A 2 11.94 -20.39 -9.55
CA ASN A 2 11.05 -19.72 -10.51
C ASN A 2 10.25 -18.65 -9.77
N GLN A 3 10.62 -17.38 -9.96
CA GLN A 3 9.87 -16.25 -9.43
C GLN A 3 8.75 -15.86 -10.39
N THR A 4 7.54 -15.80 -9.88
CA THR A 4 6.37 -15.42 -10.67
C THR A 4 6.50 -13.95 -11.08
N ILE A 5 6.45 -13.71 -12.39
CA ILE A 5 6.41 -12.36 -12.95
C ILE A 5 4.95 -11.93 -12.96
N ILE A 6 4.59 -10.98 -12.10
CA ILE A 6 3.24 -10.43 -12.05
C ILE A 6 3.00 -9.49 -13.24
N ASP A 7 1.76 -9.39 -13.66
CA ASP A 7 1.38 -8.51 -14.77
C ASP A 7 0.98 -7.12 -14.23
N SER A 8 0.99 -6.11 -15.09
CA SER A 8 0.71 -4.72 -14.73
C SER A 8 -0.49 -4.17 -15.51
N LYS A 9 -1.19 -3.19 -14.94
CA LYS A 9 -2.36 -2.57 -15.55
C LYS A 9 -2.43 -1.08 -15.23
N TRP A 10 -2.68 -0.26 -16.25
CA TRP A 10 -3.08 1.12 -16.06
C TRP A 10 -4.57 1.19 -15.71
N VAL A 11 -4.88 1.88 -14.61
CA VAL A 11 -6.23 2.21 -14.19
C VAL A 11 -6.43 3.71 -14.35
N PHE A 12 -7.37 4.07 -15.21
CA PHE A 12 -7.74 5.46 -15.47
C PHE A 12 -9.05 5.79 -14.75
N ARG A 13 -9.11 6.97 -14.15
CA ARG A 13 -10.33 7.49 -13.50
C ARG A 13 -10.41 8.98 -13.72
N GLN A 14 -11.58 9.47 -14.13
CA GLN A 14 -11.91 10.88 -14.12
C GLN A 14 -12.67 11.21 -12.84
N LYS A 15 -12.36 12.35 -12.21
CA LYS A 15 -13.13 12.93 -11.11
C LYS A 15 -13.46 14.38 -11.43
N MET A 16 -14.67 14.82 -11.10
CA MET A 16 -14.98 16.25 -11.07
C MET A 16 -14.50 16.85 -9.75
N ASN A 17 -13.90 18.03 -9.82
CA ASN A 17 -13.52 18.83 -8.68
C ASN A 17 -13.79 20.30 -9.01
N ASN A 18 -14.76 20.92 -8.33
CA ASN A 18 -15.21 22.28 -8.61
C ASN A 18 -15.45 22.51 -10.12
N ASP A 19 -16.26 21.65 -10.74
CA ASP A 19 -16.58 21.64 -12.18
C ASP A 19 -15.40 21.43 -13.14
N VAL A 20 -14.21 21.17 -12.63
CA VAL A 20 -13.03 20.82 -13.44
C VAL A 20 -12.85 19.30 -13.48
N ALA A 21 -12.76 18.75 -14.69
CA ALA A 21 -12.50 17.33 -14.92
C ALA A 21 -11.02 16.99 -14.71
N ILE A 22 -10.71 16.29 -13.62
CA ILE A 22 -9.37 15.81 -13.31
C ILE A 22 -9.22 14.35 -13.75
N LYS A 23 -8.34 14.10 -14.71
CA LYS A 23 -7.97 12.76 -15.16
C LYS A 23 -6.83 12.22 -14.30
N ARG A 24 -7.01 11.03 -13.73
CA ARG A 24 -6.00 10.32 -12.92
C ARG A 24 -5.66 8.99 -13.57
N ALA A 25 -4.37 8.67 -13.62
CA ALA A 25 -3.86 7.37 -14.01
C ALA A 25 -3.11 6.74 -12.82
N ARG A 26 -3.26 5.44 -12.64
CA ARG A 26 -2.49 4.67 -11.65
C ARG A 26 -1.96 3.41 -12.31
N LEU A 27 -0.69 3.11 -12.06
CA LEU A 27 -0.14 1.81 -12.37
C LEU A 27 -0.43 0.86 -11.21
N VAL A 28 -0.96 -0.32 -11.53
CA VAL A 28 -1.42 -1.31 -10.56
C VAL A 28 -0.85 -2.67 -10.94
N ALA A 29 -0.34 -3.40 -9.96
CA ALA A 29 0.05 -4.80 -10.06
C ALA A 29 -1.19 -5.70 -10.08
N ARG A 30 -1.16 -6.80 -10.85
CA ARG A 30 -2.17 -7.86 -10.78
C ARG A 30 -1.84 -8.81 -9.62
N GLY A 31 -2.10 -8.40 -8.38
CA GLY A 31 -1.69 -9.16 -7.19
C GLY A 31 -2.36 -10.52 -7.00
N PHE A 32 -3.41 -10.86 -7.73
CA PHE A 32 -3.90 -12.24 -7.76
C PHE A 32 -2.88 -13.22 -8.40
N MET A 33 -1.91 -12.70 -9.15
CA MET A 33 -0.77 -13.46 -9.68
C MET A 33 0.43 -13.46 -8.73
N GLU A 34 0.38 -12.69 -7.65
CA GLU A 34 1.47 -12.64 -6.68
C GLU A 34 1.49 -13.94 -5.89
N ASP A 35 2.57 -14.69 -6.04
CA ASP A 35 2.85 -15.82 -5.15
C ASP A 35 3.23 -15.28 -3.77
N THR A 36 2.45 -15.71 -2.77
CA THR A 36 2.59 -15.35 -1.36
C THR A 36 2.77 -16.60 -0.49
N SER A 37 3.12 -17.74 -1.08
CA SER A 37 3.38 -18.99 -0.33
C SER A 37 4.64 -18.90 0.54
N ASP A 38 5.58 -18.03 0.16
CA ASP A 38 6.77 -17.66 0.91
C ASP A 38 6.48 -16.76 2.11
N LEU A 39 5.31 -16.12 2.14
CA LEU A 39 4.84 -15.32 3.26
C LEU A 39 4.19 -16.27 4.27
N SER A 40 5.02 -16.85 5.13
CA SER A 40 4.65 -17.87 6.12
C SER A 40 3.43 -17.48 6.96
N GLY A 41 2.25 -18.00 6.61
CA GLY A 41 1.05 -18.09 7.46
C GLY A 41 0.46 -16.79 8.03
N SER A 42 1.12 -15.64 7.87
CA SER A 42 0.63 -14.37 8.39
C SER A 42 -0.39 -13.81 7.42
N ASP A 43 -1.61 -13.60 7.90
CA ASP A 43 -2.64 -12.86 7.21
C ASP A 43 -2.03 -11.64 6.49
N LEU A 44 -2.13 -11.63 5.16
CA LEU A 44 -1.72 -10.51 4.29
C LEU A 44 -2.57 -9.24 4.54
N TYR A 45 -3.53 -9.35 5.46
CA TYR A 45 -4.40 -8.29 5.88
C TYR A 45 -3.65 -7.32 6.80
N ALA A 46 -3.78 -6.03 6.49
CA ALA A 46 -3.49 -4.99 7.45
C ALA A 46 -4.65 -4.90 8.46
N PRO A 47 -4.37 -4.62 9.74
CA PRO A 47 -5.42 -4.33 10.71
C PRO A 47 -6.21 -3.10 10.27
N VAL A 48 -7.53 -3.19 10.36
CA VAL A 48 -8.44 -2.05 10.13
C VAL A 48 -9.01 -1.63 11.47
N ALA A 49 -8.84 -0.37 11.84
CA ALA A 49 -9.40 0.17 13.08
C ALA A 49 -10.93 0.07 13.06
N ARG A 50 -11.52 -0.44 14.14
CA ARG A 50 -12.97 -0.47 14.31
C ARG A 50 -13.47 0.90 14.72
N MET A 51 -14.61 1.31 14.17
CA MET A 51 -15.22 2.60 14.50
C MET A 51 -15.62 2.71 15.99
N SER A 52 -15.97 1.59 16.64
CA SER A 52 -16.23 1.58 18.08
C SER A 52 -14.98 1.95 18.89
N THR A 53 -13.83 1.37 18.56
CA THR A 53 -12.55 1.68 19.19
C THR A 53 -12.15 3.14 18.98
N LEU A 54 -12.32 3.66 17.76
CA LEU A 54 -12.03 5.07 17.47
C LEU A 54 -12.93 6.02 18.27
N ARG A 55 -14.24 5.74 18.38
CA ARG A 55 -15.16 6.55 19.19
C ARG A 55 -14.80 6.53 20.68
N LEU A 56 -14.43 5.36 21.21
CA LEU A 56 -13.98 5.24 22.59
C LEU A 56 -12.72 6.07 22.84
N LEU A 57 -11.73 5.99 21.94
CA LEU A 57 -10.50 6.79 22.02
C LEU A 57 -10.80 8.30 22.02
N LEU A 58 -11.72 8.74 21.16
CA LEU A 58 -12.14 10.15 21.12
C LEU A 58 -12.88 10.57 22.39
N ALA A 59 -13.73 9.71 22.97
CA ALA A 59 -14.42 10.01 24.22
C ALA A 59 -13.43 10.19 25.38
N ILE A 60 -12.43 9.30 25.48
CA ILE A 60 -11.35 9.41 26.46
C ILE A 60 -10.55 10.70 26.23
N ALA A 61 -10.22 11.03 24.97
CA ALA A 61 -9.50 12.26 24.66
C ALA A 61 -10.26 13.51 25.07
N VAL A 62 -11.59 13.53 24.94
CA VAL A 62 -12.42 14.65 25.40
C VAL A 62 -12.46 14.73 26.94
N GLU A 63 -12.68 13.60 27.61
CA GLU A 63 -12.73 13.51 29.08
C GLU A 63 -11.40 13.99 29.71
N GLU A 64 -10.28 13.56 29.15
CA GLU A 64 -8.93 13.86 29.63
C GLU A 64 -8.36 15.17 29.02
N ASN A 65 -9.15 15.93 28.27
CA ASN A 65 -8.76 17.16 27.58
C ASN A 65 -7.46 17.02 26.74
N LEU A 66 -7.33 15.90 26.03
CA LEU A 66 -6.19 15.58 25.16
C LEU A 66 -6.39 16.14 23.75
N LEU A 67 -5.28 16.52 23.11
CA LEU A 67 -5.27 16.92 21.71
C LEU A 67 -5.22 15.69 20.79
N PHE A 68 -6.07 15.70 19.78
CA PHE A 68 -6.12 14.64 18.76
C PHE A 68 -5.63 15.15 17.41
N TYR A 69 -4.72 14.41 16.79
CA TYR A 69 -4.17 14.72 15.47
C TYR A 69 -4.51 13.61 14.47
N GLN A 70 -5.03 14.00 13.30
CA GLN A 70 -5.31 13.09 12.19
C GLN A 70 -4.34 13.32 11.04
N TYR A 71 -3.77 12.24 10.51
CA TYR A 71 -2.90 12.28 9.34
C TYR A 71 -3.48 11.41 8.21
N ASP A 72 -3.54 11.98 7.01
CA ASP A 72 -3.88 11.26 5.78
C ASP A 72 -2.63 11.12 4.91
N VAL A 73 -2.11 9.90 4.82
CA VAL A 73 -0.88 9.61 4.08
C VAL A 73 -1.18 9.43 2.59
N LYS A 74 -0.71 10.38 1.79
CA LYS A 74 -0.81 10.31 0.33
C LYS A 74 0.00 9.13 -0.19
N ALA A 75 -0.67 8.27 -0.95
CA ALA A 75 -0.09 7.11 -1.61
C ALA A 75 0.61 6.10 -0.69
N ALA A 76 0.02 5.85 0.48
CA ALA A 76 0.49 4.91 1.51
C ALA A 76 1.13 3.60 0.98
N PHE A 77 0.49 2.91 0.03
CA PHE A 77 1.04 1.65 -0.50
C PHE A 77 2.35 1.80 -1.28
N LEU A 78 2.65 2.98 -1.84
CA LEU A 78 3.92 3.25 -2.51
C LEU A 78 5.05 3.58 -1.52
N CYS A 79 4.73 3.75 -0.24
CA CYS A 79 5.72 4.05 0.79
C CYS A 79 6.32 2.77 1.41
N GLY A 80 5.63 1.64 1.31
CA GLY A 80 6.06 0.37 1.90
C GLY A 80 7.25 -0.26 1.17
N TYR A 81 8.23 -0.76 1.94
CA TYR A 81 9.39 -1.48 1.39
C TYR A 81 9.12 -2.97 1.29
N LEU A 82 9.41 -3.56 0.14
CA LEU A 82 9.28 -5.00 -0.06
C LEU A 82 10.48 -5.70 0.60
N ASP A 83 10.19 -6.64 1.49
CA ASP A 83 11.16 -7.53 2.15
C ASP A 83 11.66 -8.66 1.22
N ARG A 84 11.02 -8.80 0.06
CA ARG A 84 11.30 -9.83 -0.93
C ARG A 84 11.31 -9.26 -2.34
N PRO A 85 12.03 -9.90 -3.26
CA PRO A 85 11.99 -9.52 -4.68
C PRO A 85 10.62 -9.85 -5.32
N VAL A 86 9.95 -8.81 -5.83
CA VAL A 86 8.74 -8.94 -6.67
C VAL A 86 9.04 -8.40 -8.06
N PHE A 87 8.74 -9.20 -9.09
CA PHE A 87 8.99 -8.85 -10.49
C PHE A 87 7.70 -8.64 -11.24
N MET A 88 7.64 -7.62 -12.08
CA MET A 88 6.46 -7.22 -12.82
C MET A 88 6.78 -7.03 -14.31
N LYS A 89 5.84 -7.40 -15.18
CA LYS A 89 5.94 -7.07 -16.60
C LYS A 89 5.99 -5.54 -16.78
N PRO A 90 6.83 -5.03 -17.69
CA PRO A 90 6.86 -3.62 -18.04
C PRO A 90 5.44 -3.13 -18.40
N PRO A 91 4.99 -2.00 -17.86
CA PRO A 91 3.68 -1.46 -18.20
C PRO A 91 3.61 -1.05 -19.66
N LYS A 92 2.40 -1.13 -20.23
CA LYS A 92 2.14 -0.62 -21.58
C LYS A 92 2.60 0.85 -21.67
N GLY A 93 3.41 1.15 -22.67
CA GLY A 93 4.01 2.48 -22.88
C GLY A 93 5.43 2.64 -22.35
N LEU A 94 5.95 1.66 -21.58
CA LEU A 94 7.37 1.61 -21.22
C LEU A 94 8.12 0.73 -22.22
N VAL A 95 9.08 1.33 -22.93
CA VAL A 95 9.98 0.60 -23.84
C VAL A 95 11.13 0.03 -23.02
N VAL A 96 11.29 -1.29 -23.05
CA VAL A 96 12.43 -1.99 -22.44
C VAL A 96 13.00 -3.01 -23.43
N PRO A 97 14.27 -3.41 -23.30
CA PRO A 97 14.82 -4.48 -24.11
C PRO A 97 14.06 -5.80 -23.91
N THR A 98 14.01 -6.63 -24.96
CA THR A 98 13.36 -7.94 -24.90
C THR A 98 13.92 -8.79 -23.76
N GLY A 99 13.03 -9.50 -23.06
CA GLY A 99 13.39 -10.36 -21.92
C GLY A 99 13.59 -9.62 -20.59
N HIS A 100 13.51 -8.29 -20.55
CA HIS A 100 13.63 -7.54 -19.30
C HIS A 100 12.28 -7.40 -18.57
N VAL A 101 12.36 -7.34 -17.24
CA VAL A 101 11.22 -7.16 -16.34
C VAL A 101 11.53 -6.07 -15.31
N CYS A 102 10.49 -5.50 -14.71
CA CYS A 102 10.63 -4.51 -13.64
C CYS A 102 10.77 -5.23 -12.30
N LYS A 103 11.87 -5.00 -11.58
CA LYS A 103 11.96 -5.33 -10.15
C LYS A 103 11.32 -4.20 -9.34
N LEU A 104 10.31 -4.53 -8.54
CA LEU A 104 9.69 -3.55 -7.64
C LEU A 104 10.60 -3.30 -6.44
N VAL A 105 10.95 -2.03 -6.20
CA VAL A 105 11.73 -1.59 -5.03
C VAL A 105 10.81 -1.31 -3.84
N LYS A 106 9.65 -0.73 -4.11
CA LYS A 106 8.59 -0.46 -3.15
C LYS A 106 7.32 -1.20 -3.54
N SER A 107 6.43 -1.33 -2.58
CA SER A 107 5.11 -1.90 -2.81
C SER A 107 4.31 -1.05 -3.81
N LEU A 108 3.40 -1.71 -4.53
CA LEU A 108 2.59 -1.12 -5.57
C LEU A 108 1.12 -1.41 -5.30
N TYR A 109 0.24 -0.52 -5.73
CA TYR A 109 -1.20 -0.78 -5.70
C TYR A 109 -1.52 -2.11 -6.37
N GLY A 110 -2.45 -2.85 -5.78
CA GLY A 110 -2.94 -4.11 -6.34
C GLY A 110 -2.05 -5.31 -6.05
N LEU A 111 -0.87 -5.15 -5.44
CA LEU A 111 -0.19 -6.28 -4.80
C LEU A 111 -1.07 -6.82 -3.66
N LYS A 112 -1.10 -8.14 -3.52
CA LYS A 112 -1.78 -8.84 -2.44
C LYS A 112 -1.11 -8.55 -1.10
N SER A 113 0.21 -8.35 -1.10
CA SER A 113 1.01 -8.00 0.08
C SER A 113 1.00 -6.51 0.46
N ALA A 114 0.55 -5.62 -0.44
CA ALA A 114 0.66 -4.16 -0.24
C ALA A 114 0.12 -3.62 1.09
N PRO A 115 -1.07 -4.03 1.57
CA PRO A 115 -1.59 -3.55 2.85
C PRO A 115 -0.67 -3.90 4.01
N LYS A 116 -0.22 -5.15 4.08
CA LYS A 116 0.70 -5.63 5.12
C LYS A 116 2.03 -4.90 5.05
N THR A 117 2.62 -4.76 3.86
CA THR A 117 3.87 -4.03 3.66
C THR A 117 3.77 -2.60 4.19
N TRP A 118 2.70 -1.89 3.87
CA TRP A 118 2.47 -0.55 4.41
C TRP A 118 2.32 -0.55 5.93
N ASN A 119 1.54 -1.47 6.51
CA ASN A 119 1.37 -1.53 7.96
C ASN A 119 2.69 -1.78 8.69
N THR A 120 3.53 -2.69 8.19
CA THR A 120 4.85 -2.96 8.75
C THR A 120 5.74 -1.71 8.65
N THR A 121 5.85 -1.10 7.47
CA THR A 121 6.66 0.12 7.29
C THR A 121 6.18 1.26 8.18
N LEU A 122 4.87 1.50 8.28
CA LEU A 122 4.34 2.53 9.15
C LEU A 122 4.66 2.24 10.61
N ASN A 123 4.49 0.99 11.06
CA ASN A 123 4.79 0.58 12.42
C ASN A 123 6.26 0.80 12.78
N GLU A 124 7.18 0.43 11.89
CA GLU A 124 8.61 0.67 12.08
C GLU A 124 8.92 2.17 12.22
N GLN A 125 8.31 3.02 11.40
CA GLN A 125 8.49 4.48 11.50
C GLN A 125 7.86 5.07 12.78
N LEU A 126 6.74 4.53 13.25
CA LEU A 126 6.14 4.98 14.51
C LEU A 126 7.03 4.59 15.71
N LEU A 127 7.59 3.38 15.69
CA LEU A 127 8.53 2.92 16.72
C LEU A 127 9.80 3.78 16.78
N THR A 128 10.35 4.23 15.64
CA THR A 128 11.50 5.15 15.65
C THR A 128 11.17 6.53 16.21
N MET A 129 9.89 6.93 16.20
CA MET A 129 9.39 8.13 16.86
C MET A 129 9.06 7.93 18.35
N GLY A 130 9.28 6.72 18.89
CA GLY A 130 8.96 6.37 20.28
C GLY A 130 7.49 6.05 20.53
N LEU A 131 6.68 5.90 19.48
CA LEU A 131 5.28 5.53 19.60
C LEU A 131 5.13 4.00 19.63
N LEU A 132 4.40 3.52 20.63
CA LEU A 132 4.14 2.09 20.84
C LEU A 132 2.82 1.67 20.18
N ARG A 133 2.73 0.38 19.87
CA ARG A 133 1.56 -0.26 19.30
C ARG A 133 0.76 -1.01 20.36
#